data_AF-A0A482YDZ2-F1
#
_entry.id   AF-A0A482YDZ2-F1
#
_cell.length_a   1.000
_cell.length_b   1.000
_cell.length_c   1.000
_cell.angle_alpha   90.00
_cell.angle_beta   90.00
_cell.angle_gamma   90.00
#
_symmetry.space_group_name_H-M   'P 1'
#
loop_
_entity.id
_entity.type
_entity.pdbx_description
1 polymer ?
#
loop_
_entity_poly.entity_id
_entity_poly.type
_entity_poly.pdbx_seq_one_letter_code
_entity_poly.pdbx_strand_id
1 'polypeptide(L)' 'MDELSLQWTPVHGPMRKLVFEPQPDGEYAWARIEFELCESQWREVGFEYLEELSFVSDDGEGTSLPHARTYFEGGEGDV' A
#
# COMPACT_ATOMS: atom_id res chain seq x y z
N MET A 1 5.21 1.54 -16.02
CA MET A 1 4.68 2.09 -14.75
C MET A 1 4.93 1.02 -13.73
N ASP A 2 5.46 1.39 -12.57
CA ASP A 2 5.84 0.42 -11.55
C ASP A 2 4.64 0.11 -10.65
N GLU A 3 4.64 -1.08 -10.03
CA GLU A 3 3.67 -1.45 -9.01
C GLU A 3 3.76 -0.49 -7.82
N LEU A 4 2.60 -0.04 -7.32
CA LEU A 4 2.52 0.74 -6.09
C LEU A 4 1.90 -0.11 -4.99
N SER A 5 2.45 -0.06 -3.77
CA SER A 5 1.86 -0.75 -2.63
C SER A 5 1.76 0.11 -1.39
N LEU A 6 0.69 -0.10 -0.63
CA LEU A 6 0.46 0.51 0.68
C LEU A 6 0.26 -0.60 1.70
N GLN A 7 1.01 -0.58 2.79
CA GLN A 7 0.92 -1.58 3.85
C GLN A 7 0.64 -0.91 5.19
N TRP A 8 -0.29 -1.47 5.97
CA TRP A 8 -0.64 -0.96 7.29
C TRP A 8 -1.12 -2.08 8.23
N THR A 9 -1.11 -1.81 9.53
CA THR A 9 -1.74 -2.68 10.53
C THR A 9 -2.95 -1.94 11.10
N PRO A 10 -4.19 -2.41 10.88
CA PRO A 10 -5.37 -1.82 11.48
C PRO A 10 -5.33 -1.98 13.01
N VAL A 11 -6.04 -1.11 13.74
CA VAL A 11 -6.16 -1.19 15.22
C VAL A 11 -6.73 -2.55 15.66
N HIS A 12 -7.60 -3.14 14.83
CA HIS A 12 -8.16 -4.46 15.01
C HIS A 12 -8.03 -5.28 13.74
N GLY A 13 -7.52 -6.50 13.86
CA GLY A 13 -7.37 -7.44 12.76
C GLY A 13 -5.94 -7.63 12.28
N PRO A 14 -5.74 -8.42 11.20
CA PRO A 14 -4.43 -8.71 10.65
C PRO A 14 -3.85 -7.51 9.90
N MET A 15 -2.52 -7.51 9.73
CA MET A 15 -1.85 -6.58 8.83
C MET A 15 -2.42 -6.69 7.41
N ARG A 16 -2.52 -5.56 6.71
CA ARG A 16 -3.09 -5.47 5.37
C ARG A 16 -2.13 -4.77 4.41
N LYS A 17 -2.27 -5.08 3.13
CA LYS A 17 -1.67 -4.28 2.06
C LYS A 17 -2.63 -4.14 0.87
N LEU A 18 -2.52 -3.00 0.17
CA LEU A 18 -3.07 -2.78 -1.16
C LEU A 18 -1.91 -2.81 -2.15
N VAL A 19 -2.11 -3.47 -3.28
CA VAL A 19 -1.20 -3.46 -4.42
C VAL A 19 -1.96 -2.90 -5.62
N PHE A 20 -1.35 -1.94 -6.32
CA PHE A 20 -1.88 -1.32 -7.52
C PHE A 20 -1.00 -1.70 -8.70
N GLU A 21 -1.53 -2.54 -9.58
CA GLU A 21 -0.82 -3.06 -10.75
C GLU A 21 -1.30 -2.34 -12.01
N PRO A 22 -0.41 -1.71 -12.79
CA PRO A 22 -0.78 -1.11 -14.06
C PRO A 22 -1.19 -2.18 -15.07
N GLN A 23 -2.19 -1.87 -15.90
CA GLN A 23 -2.79 -2.80 -16.87
C GLN A 23 -2.53 -2.28 -18.30
N PRO A 24 -1.36 -2.55 -18.89
CA PRO A 24 -0.92 -1.91 -20.14
C PRO A 24 -1.77 -2.28 -21.37
N ASP A 25 -2.42 -3.44 -21.36
CA ASP A 25 -3.21 -3.97 -22.47
C ASP A 25 -4.71 -4.12 -22.12
N GLY A 26 -5.14 -3.54 -20.98
CA GLY A 26 -6.49 -3.67 -20.44
C GLY A 26 -7.42 -2.51 -20.81
N GLU A 27 -8.72 -2.72 -20.64
CA GLU A 27 -9.73 -1.64 -20.68
C GLU A 27 -9.51 -0.60 -19.57
N TYR A 28 -9.00 -1.06 -18.43
CA TYR A 28 -8.69 -0.26 -17.25
C TYR A 28 -7.20 0.04 -17.20
N ALA A 29 -6.81 1.16 -16.60
CA ALA A 29 -5.40 1.51 -16.44
C ALA A 29 -4.74 0.76 -15.27
N TRP A 30 -5.52 0.31 -14.29
CA TRP A 30 -5.02 -0.28 -13.05
C TRP A 30 -5.89 -1.43 -12.53
N ALA A 31 -5.29 -2.28 -11.71
CA ALA A 31 -5.96 -3.22 -10.82
C ALA A 31 -5.53 -2.95 -9.37
N ARG A 32 -6.49 -2.87 -8.45
CA ARG A 32 -6.26 -2.87 -6.99
C ARG A 32 -6.46 -4.29 -6.46
N ILE A 33 -5.46 -4.79 -5.75
CA ILE A 33 -5.48 -6.10 -5.10
C ILE A 33 -5.30 -5.89 -3.60
N GLU A 34 -6.21 -6.46 -2.79
CA GLU A 34 -6.17 -6.36 -1.34
C GLU A 34 -5.65 -7.66 -0.74
N PHE A 35 -4.73 -7.54 0.21
CA PHE A 35 -4.19 -8.68 0.94
C PHE A 35 -4.33 -8.52 2.44
N GLU A 36 -4.49 -9.65 3.12
CA GLU A 36 -4.34 -9.77 4.58
C GLU A 36 -3.23 -10.76 4.92
N LEU A 37 -2.50 -10.50 6.01
CA LEU A 37 -1.48 -11.41 6.52
C LEU A 37 -2.13 -12.47 7.41
N CYS A 38 -2.16 -13.71 6.95
CA CYS A 38 -2.70 -14.86 7.67
C CYS A 38 -1.58 -15.89 7.88
N GLU A 39 -1.27 -16.23 9.14
CA GLU A 39 -0.30 -17.29 9.49
C GLU A 39 1.06 -17.16 8.77
N SER A 40 1.54 -15.93 8.57
CA SER A 40 2.78 -15.59 7.85
C SER A 40 2.70 -15.60 6.31
N GLN A 41 1.50 -15.73 5.74
CA GLN A 41 1.27 -15.65 4.29
C GLN A 41 0.31 -14.52 3.95
N TRP A 42 0.63 -13.79 2.89
CA TRP A 42 -0.30 -12.83 2.30
C TRP A 42 -1.37 -13.59 1.52
N ARG A 43 -2.64 -13.37 1.88
CA ARG A 43 -3.79 -13.93 1.17
C ARG A 43 -4.55 -12.79 0.50
N GLU A 44 -4.84 -12.97 -0.78
CA GLU A 44 -5.72 -12.06 -1.52
C GLU A 44 -7.13 -12.15 -0.96
N VAL A 45 -7.73 -11.00 -0.69
CA VAL A 45 -9.08 -10.88 -0.11
C VAL A 45 -9.97 -9.92 -0.87
N GLY A 46 -9.44 -9.24 -1.89
CA GLY A 46 -10.20 -8.33 -2.73
C GLY A 46 -9.45 -8.00 -4.01
N PHE A 47 -10.22 -7.71 -5.06
CA PHE A 47 -9.72 -7.34 -6.37
C PHE A 47 -10.69 -6.37 -7.04
N GLU A 48 -10.19 -5.30 -7.65
CA GLU A 48 -10.99 -4.30 -8.37
C GLU A 48 -10.21 -3.68 -9.54
N TYR A 49 -10.85 -3.49 -10.69
CA TYR A 49 -10.27 -2.73 -11.80
C TYR A 49 -10.58 -1.24 -11.66
N LEU A 50 -9.60 -0.38 -11.97
CA LEU A 50 -9.70 1.08 -11.81
C LEU A 50 -9.29 1.80 -13.09
N GLU A 51 -10.09 2.78 -13.51
CA GLU A 51 -9.78 3.65 -14.65
C GLU A 51 -8.64 4.62 -14.35
N GLU A 52 -8.60 5.16 -13.12
CA GLU A 52 -7.61 6.13 -12.66
C GLU A 52 -7.25 5.89 -11.18
N LEU A 53 -6.05 6.34 -10.77
CA LEU A 53 -5.55 6.26 -9.41
C LEU A 53 -5.09 7.66 -8.96
N SER A 54 -5.59 8.14 -7.81
CA SER A 54 -5.11 9.38 -7.18
C SER A 54 -4.90 9.19 -5.68
N PHE A 55 -3.84 9.80 -5.13
CA PHE A 55 -3.53 9.78 -3.71
C PHE A 55 -3.63 11.20 -3.16
N VAL A 56 -4.39 11.37 -2.07
CA VAL A 56 -4.48 12.63 -1.33
C VAL A 56 -4.02 12.35 0.09
N SER A 57 -2.91 12.97 0.48
CA SER A 57 -2.50 13.02 1.88
C SER A 57 -3.24 14.17 2.56
N ASP A 58 -4.03 13.86 3.57
CA ASP A 58 -4.54 14.88 4.49
C ASP A 58 -3.46 15.11 5.56
N ASP A 59 -2.85 16.30 5.58
CA ASP A 59 -1.90 16.74 6.60
C ASP A 59 -2.59 17.27 7.87
N GLY A 60 -3.88 16.94 8.05
CA GLY A 60 -4.67 17.34 9.19
C GLY A 60 -3.98 16.98 10.52
N GLU A 61 -3.44 18.00 11.18
CA GLU A 61 -2.93 17.97 12.54
C GLU A 61 -4.07 17.60 13.50
N GLY A 62 -4.37 16.31 13.61
CA GLY A 62 -5.66 15.89 14.13
C GLY A 62 -5.79 14.40 14.45
N THR A 63 -4.74 13.73 14.88
CA THR A 63 -4.72 12.74 15.98
C THR A 63 -3.33 12.11 16.06
N SER A 64 -2.61 12.43 17.13
CA SER A 64 -1.33 11.82 17.45
C SER A 64 -1.49 10.29 17.63
N LEU A 65 -0.94 9.51 16.71
CA LEU A 65 -0.49 8.15 17.01
C LEU A 65 1.04 8.13 16.88
N PRO A 66 1.79 7.83 17.96
CA PRO A 66 3.24 7.72 17.86
C PRO A 66 3.58 6.40 17.17
N HIS A 67 4.62 6.44 16.34
CA HIS A 67 5.23 5.30 15.61
C HIS A 67 4.60 4.91 14.27
N ALA A 68 4.80 5.75 13.26
CA ALA A 68 5.25 5.23 11.97
C ALA A 68 6.76 5.49 11.86
N ARG A 69 7.59 4.50 12.23
CA ARG A 69 8.98 4.45 11.78
C ARG A 69 8.94 4.03 10.31
N THR A 70 8.98 5.00 9.41
CA THR A 70 9.39 4.76 8.03
C THR A 70 10.87 4.42 8.06
N TYR A 71 11.19 3.13 7.92
CA TYR A 71 12.56 2.69 7.65
C TYR A 71 12.87 3.01 6.19
N PHE A 72 13.63 4.09 5.97
CA PHE A 72 14.39 4.26 4.73
C PHE A 72 15.72 3.54 4.95
N GLU A 73 15.89 2.37 4.34
CA GLU A 73 17.21 1.75 4.22
C GLU A 73 17.95 2.48 3.09
N GLY A 74 18.57 3.61 3.45
CA GLY A 74 19.55 4.31 2.64
C GLY A 74 20.90 4.19 3.34
N GLY A 75 21.66 3.15 3.01
CA GLY A 75 23.00 2.94 3.52
C GLY A 75 23.94 4.08 3.11
N GLU A 76 24.64 4.63 4.10
CA GLU A 76 25.65 5.68 4.03
C GLU A 76 26.89 5.27 3.21
N GLY A 77 27.54 6.29 2.62
CA GLY A 77 28.88 6.19 2.05
C GLY A 77 29.42 7.53 1.56
N ASP A 78 29.72 8.45 2.49
CA ASP A 78 30.59 9.62 2.27
C ASP A 78 32.07 9.17 2.23
N VAL A 79 32.78 9.40 1.10
CA VAL A 79 34.01 10.22 0.99
C VAL A 79 34.39 10.45 -0.47
#